data_AF-G0YD00-F1
#
_entry.id   AF-G0YD00-F1
#
_cell.length_a   1.000
_cell.length_b   1.000
_cell.length_c   1.000
_cell.angle_alpha   90.00
_cell.angle_beta   90.00
_cell.angle_gamma   90.00
#
_symmetry.space_group_name_H-M   'P 1'
#
loop_
_entity.id
_entity.type
_entity.pdbx_description
1 polymer ?
#
loop_
_entity_poly.entity_id
_entity_poly.type
_entity_poly.pdbx_seq_one_letter_code
_entity_poly.pdbx_strand_id
1 'polypeptide(L)' 'KLSSELVDAAKGSGDAIRKKEETHRMAEANRAFAHFR' A
#
# COMPACT_ATOMS: atom_id res chain seq x y z
N LYS A 1 1.05 20.64 -3.35
CA LYS A 1 1.27 19.19 -3.51
C LYS A 1 1.57 18.51 -2.17
N LEU A 2 2.50 19.04 -1.35
CA LEU A 2 2.74 18.49 -0.01
C LEU A 2 1.56 18.70 0.97
N SER A 3 0.93 19.88 0.95
CA SER A 3 -0.18 20.21 1.85
C SER A 3 -1.42 19.33 1.62
N SER A 4 -1.69 18.92 0.38
CA SER A 4 -2.77 18.00 0.06
C SER A 4 -2.46 16.59 0.56
N GLU A 5 -1.22 16.11 0.37
CA GLU A 5 -0.79 14.80 0.90
C GLU A 5 -0.88 14.72 2.42
N LEU A 6 -0.55 15.80 3.13
CA LEU A 6 -0.68 15.83 4.59
C LEU A 6 -2.15 15.76 5.04
N VAL A 7 -3.06 16.42 4.33
CA VAL A 7 -4.50 16.37 4.62
C VAL A 7 -5.08 14.99 4.30
N ASP A 8 -4.66 14.39 3.19
CA ASP A 8 -5.08 13.04 2.81
C ASP A 8 -4.57 12.02 3.83
N ALA A 9 -3.29 12.09 4.20
CA ALA A 9 -2.68 11.24 5.21
C ALA A 9 -3.38 11.39 6.58
N ALA A 10 -3.72 12.61 6.99
CA ALA A 10 -4.46 12.87 8.23
C ALA A 10 -5.88 12.26 8.22
N LYS A 11 -6.48 12.12 7.04
CA LYS A 11 -7.79 11.46 6.86
C LYS A 11 -7.68 9.94 6.71
N GLY A 12 -6.48 9.35 6.90
CA GLY A 12 -6.23 7.93 6.67
C GLY A 12 -6.34 7.53 5.19
N SER A 13 -6.31 8.51 4.30
CA SER A 13 -6.42 8.40 2.86
C SER A 13 -5.06 8.74 2.22
N GLY A 14 -4.93 8.49 0.92
CA GLY A 14 -3.79 8.97 0.14
C GLY A 14 -2.88 7.87 -0.38
N ASP A 15 -2.01 8.28 -1.29
CA ASP A 15 -1.22 7.37 -2.12
C ASP A 15 -0.30 6.45 -1.31
N ALA A 16 0.16 6.89 -0.14
CA ALA A 16 0.99 6.08 0.75
C ALA A 16 0.21 4.88 1.34
N ILE A 17 -1.04 5.11 1.77
CA ILE A 17 -1.91 4.04 2.32
C ILE A 17 -2.30 3.07 1.20
N ARG A 18 -2.70 3.61 0.05
CA ARG A 18 -3.05 2.81 -1.13
C ARG A 18 -1.90 1.90 -1.58
N LYS A 19 -0.68 2.42 -1.66
CA LYS A 19 0.52 1.64 -2.00
C LYS A 19 0.80 0.54 -0.99
N LYS A 20 0.61 0.80 0.31
CA LYS A 20 0.76 -0.22 1.36
C LYS A 20 -0.24 -1.35 1.16
N GLU A 21 -1.51 -1.05 0.93
CA GLU A 21 -2.56 -2.07 0.70
C GLU A 21 -2.34 -2.87 -0.59
N GLU A 22 -1.92 -2.21 -1.68
CA GLU A 22 -1.56 -2.89 -2.92
C GLU A 22 -0.38 -3.84 -2.71
N THR A 23 0.64 -3.42 -1.96
CA THR A 23 1.79 -4.26 -1.61
C THR A 23 1.37 -5.48 -0.79
N HIS A 24 0.49 -5.30 0.19
CA HIS A 24 -0.03 -6.42 0.99
C HIS A 24 -0.84 -7.41 0.14
N ARG A 25 -1.76 -6.92 -0.70
CA ARG A 25 -2.54 -7.79 -1.61
C ARG A 25 -1.66 -8.55 -2.58
N MET A 26 -0.63 -7.90 -3.12
CA MET A 26 0.32 -8.52 -4.03
C MET A 26 1.17 -9.58 -3.32
N ALA A 27 1.56 -9.34 -2.07
CA ALA A 27 2.27 -10.32 -1.24
C ALA A 27 1.40 -11.54 -0.91
N GLU A 28 0.11 -11.34 -0.60
CA GLU A 28 -0.84 -12.43 -0.38
C GLU A 28 -1.09 -13.26 -1.64
N ALA A 29 -1.23 -12.61 -2.80
CA ALA A 29 -1.40 -13.29 -4.09
C ALA A 29 -0.19 -14.17 -4.43
N ASN A 30 1.02 -13.71 -4.10
CA ASN A 30 2.26 -14.44 -4.36
C ASN A 30 2.68 -15.37 -3.20
N ARG A 31 1.85 -15.52 -2.16
CA ARG A 31 2.14 -16.39 -1.01
C ARG A 31 2.37 -17.85 -1.43
N ALA A 32 1.64 -18.32 -2.44
CA ALA A 32 1.82 -19.67 -2.99
C ALA A 32 3.18 -19.86 -3.69
N PHE A 33 3.76 -18.77 -4.20
CA PHE A 33 5.07 -18.77 -4.87
C PHE A 33 6.24 -18.50 -3.92
N ALA A 34 5.98 -18.17 -2.65
CA ALA A 34 7.02 -17.87 -1.66
C ALA A 34 7.97 -19.03 -1.37
N HIS A 35 7.59 -20.26 -1.74
CA HIS A 35 8.38 -21.47 -1.57
C HIS A 35 9.16 -21.87 -2.85
N PHE A 36 8.90 -21.24 -3.98
CA PHE A 36 9.72 -21.42 -5.19
C PHE A 36 10.96 -20.53 -5.05
N ARG A 37 12.09 -21.15 -4.72
CA ARG A 37 13.41 -20.51 -4.63
C ARG A 37 14.13 -20.53 -5.96
#